data_AF-A0A1Y3F1U3-F1
#
_entry.id   AF-A0A1Y3F1U3-F1
#
_cell.length_a   1.000
_cell.length_b   1.000
_cell.length_c   1.000
_cell.angle_alpha   90.00
_cell.angle_beta   90.00
_cell.angle_gamma   90.00
#
_symmetry.space_group_name_H-M   'P 1'
#
loop_
_entity.id
_entity.type
_entity.pdbx_description
1 polymer ?
#
loop_
_entity_poly.entity_id
_entity_poly.type
_entity_poly.pdbx_seq_one_letter_code
_entity_poly.pdbx_strand_id
1 'polypeptide(L)'
;MVVKQFKYYFVYFVVTAVVLYAKPLQRKVSRRSPVIIGDGGNQLEARLNKTETVHYFCQKKTSDYFTLWLNLELLVPFVLDCWVDNMRLEYDEITGKTSNSPGVDIRVPGWGNTTTVEFIDPSGVGYGDYFSKLINKLVTWGYTRGVDVRAAPYDFRKAPRYNLDQWKLVLNPLTIRKEQRSMTSSAFLLPSTKLWSADEVLVTTVSRNYTAYDYKEFFNDIGFKKGWSMYKNTRRHLEDLKAPGVELHCLYGVDIPTAERLVYGKGKFPDSQPIEINGDGDGTVGIRSLAACMDWELMKAMVDVLDVIGLYVVINRNWSGKGDARFLAAGLGWSSADSLATRVVPFWTGARGTTFSWKYIQMCLESNYNLVYYVALATFLWLWTRREIPSFMKIALRSILTFAVFKAFLKEYIYIYYIV
;
A
#
# COMPACT_ATOMS: atom_id res chain seq x y z
N MET A 1 -23.02 19.75 42.40
CA MET A 1 -23.89 19.08 41.40
C MET A 1 -23.11 18.67 40.14
N VAL A 2 -22.31 19.58 39.57
CA VAL A 2 -21.46 19.33 38.39
C VAL A 2 -20.42 18.20 38.57
N VAL A 3 -19.78 18.09 39.74
CA VAL A 3 -18.82 16.98 40.03
C VAL A 3 -19.52 15.60 40.09
N LYS A 4 -20.79 15.54 40.52
CA LYS A 4 -21.58 14.29 40.49
C LYS A 4 -21.94 13.92 39.05
N GLN A 5 -22.32 14.88 38.21
CA GLN A 5 -22.54 14.67 36.78
C GLN A 5 -21.25 14.24 36.07
N PHE A 6 -20.11 14.88 36.37
CA PHE A 6 -18.80 14.48 35.86
C PHE A 6 -18.49 13.02 36.18
N LYS A 7 -18.65 12.61 37.44
CA LYS A 7 -18.47 11.19 37.83
C LYS A 7 -19.42 10.27 37.06
N TYR A 8 -20.68 10.68 36.85
CA TYR A 8 -21.65 9.87 36.12
C TYR A 8 -21.29 9.71 34.64
N TYR A 9 -20.93 10.80 33.96
CA TYR A 9 -20.53 10.77 32.54
C TYR A 9 -19.14 10.19 32.32
N PHE A 10 -18.20 10.39 33.25
CA PHE A 10 -16.88 9.79 33.23
C PHE A 10 -16.96 8.29 33.49
N VAL A 11 -17.75 7.85 34.48
CA VAL A 11 -18.01 6.41 34.69
C VAL A 11 -18.78 5.85 33.50
N TYR A 12 -19.74 6.56 32.91
CA TYR A 12 -20.42 6.10 31.71
C TYR A 12 -19.47 5.97 30.52
N PHE A 13 -18.57 6.93 30.31
CA PHE A 13 -17.52 6.89 29.27
C PHE A 13 -16.50 5.79 29.54
N VAL A 14 -16.03 5.63 30.77
CA VAL A 14 -15.09 4.58 31.15
C VAL A 14 -15.76 3.21 31.09
N VAL A 15 -17.03 3.07 31.47
CA VAL A 15 -17.78 1.81 31.37
C VAL A 15 -18.13 1.52 29.93
N THR A 16 -18.49 2.49 29.09
CA THR A 16 -18.68 2.24 27.65
C THR A 16 -17.35 1.94 26.97
N ALA A 17 -16.28 2.70 27.25
CA ALA A 17 -14.94 2.37 26.78
C ALA A 17 -14.51 0.98 27.27
N VAL A 18 -14.68 0.65 28.54
CA VAL A 18 -14.32 -0.67 29.09
C VAL A 18 -15.24 -1.76 28.58
N VAL A 19 -16.53 -1.56 28.33
CA VAL A 19 -17.44 -2.58 27.76
C VAL A 19 -17.20 -2.77 26.26
N LEU A 20 -16.71 -1.74 25.56
CA LEU A 20 -16.39 -1.79 24.13
C LEU A 20 -14.94 -2.22 23.85
N TYR A 21 -14.00 -1.93 24.75
CA TYR A 21 -12.59 -2.36 24.70
C TYR A 21 -12.29 -3.59 25.56
N ALA A 22 -13.15 -3.94 26.54
CA ALA A 22 -13.22 -5.32 26.99
C ALA A 22 -13.64 -6.08 25.76
N LYS A 23 -12.69 -6.87 25.23
CA LYS A 23 -12.98 -7.83 24.20
C LYS A 23 -14.28 -8.51 24.64
N PRO A 24 -15.35 -8.49 23.83
CA PRO A 24 -16.49 -9.32 24.13
C PRO A 24 -15.93 -10.69 24.49
N LEU A 25 -16.49 -11.36 25.50
CA LEU A 25 -16.32 -12.79 25.68
C LEU A 25 -16.82 -13.42 24.39
N GLN A 26 -15.97 -13.40 23.36
CA GLN A 26 -16.16 -14.05 22.10
C GLN A 26 -16.19 -15.49 22.51
N ARG A 27 -17.39 -16.06 22.50
CA ARG A 27 -17.55 -17.50 22.40
C ARG A 27 -16.53 -17.94 21.36
N LYS A 28 -15.56 -18.76 21.80
CA LYS A 28 -14.35 -19.14 21.08
C LYS A 28 -14.70 -19.96 19.84
N VAL A 29 -15.30 -19.30 18.86
CA VAL A 29 -15.39 -19.75 17.48
C VAL A 29 -14.53 -18.75 16.73
N SER A 30 -13.21 -18.83 16.94
CA SER A 30 -12.26 -18.07 16.16
C SER A 30 -12.23 -18.67 14.76
N ARG A 31 -13.23 -18.35 13.92
CA ARG A 31 -13.03 -18.49 12.49
C ARG A 31 -11.97 -17.47 12.11
N ARG A 32 -10.77 -17.98 11.84
CA ARG A 32 -9.64 -17.22 11.30
C ARG A 32 -10.09 -16.48 10.04
N SER A 33 -9.67 -15.23 9.88
CA SER A 33 -9.95 -14.47 8.65
C SER A 33 -9.15 -15.07 7.50
N PRO A 34 -9.76 -15.30 6.32
CA PRO A 34 -9.02 -15.74 5.15
C PRO A 34 -7.92 -14.74 4.77
N VAL A 35 -6.77 -15.24 4.32
CA VAL A 35 -5.61 -14.46 3.90
C VAL A 35 -5.42 -14.63 2.39
N ILE A 36 -5.27 -13.50 1.69
CA ILE A 36 -4.92 -13.48 0.26
C ILE A 36 -3.57 -12.79 0.12
N ILE A 37 -2.62 -13.47 -0.53
CA ILE A 37 -1.28 -12.94 -0.86
C ILE A 37 -1.28 -12.56 -2.33
N GLY A 38 -0.98 -11.31 -2.68
CA GLY A 38 -1.20 -10.83 -4.06
C GLY A 38 -0.27 -9.73 -4.53
N ASP A 39 0.88 -9.53 -3.89
CA ASP A 39 1.90 -8.56 -4.33
C ASP A 39 3.29 -9.21 -4.22
N GLY A 40 4.16 -8.98 -5.21
CA GLY A 40 5.50 -9.58 -5.35
C GLY A 40 5.63 -10.64 -6.45
N GLY A 41 6.74 -11.39 -6.42
CA GLY A 41 7.07 -12.39 -7.44
C GLY A 41 6.20 -13.66 -7.40
N ASN A 42 5.92 -14.22 -8.59
CA ASN A 42 5.26 -15.50 -8.79
C ASN A 42 5.79 -16.21 -10.03
N GLN A 43 5.46 -17.48 -10.22
CA GLN A 43 5.82 -18.19 -11.46
C GLN A 43 5.11 -17.60 -12.69
N LEU A 44 5.76 -17.66 -13.86
CA LEU A 44 5.15 -17.44 -15.18
C LEU A 44 5.44 -18.64 -16.08
N GLU A 45 4.45 -19.01 -16.89
CA GLU A 45 4.58 -20.07 -17.88
C GLU A 45 4.41 -19.53 -19.29
N ALA A 46 5.12 -20.09 -20.26
CA ALA A 46 5.05 -19.69 -21.65
C ALA A 46 4.86 -20.88 -22.60
N ARG A 47 4.23 -20.62 -23.74
CA ARG A 47 4.14 -21.53 -24.88
C ARG A 47 4.58 -20.80 -26.15
N LEU A 48 5.44 -21.45 -26.95
CA LEU A 48 6.05 -20.82 -28.12
C LEU A 48 5.43 -21.34 -29.43
N ASN A 49 5.19 -20.41 -30.35
CA ASN A 49 4.86 -20.62 -31.75
C ASN A 49 5.42 -19.46 -32.60
N LYS A 50 6.74 -19.28 -32.53
CA LYS A 50 7.47 -18.18 -33.17
C LYS A 50 7.80 -18.52 -34.63
N THR A 51 7.73 -17.52 -35.50
CA THR A 51 8.19 -17.61 -36.90
C THR A 51 9.71 -17.48 -36.99
N GLU A 52 10.27 -16.55 -36.21
CA GLU A 52 11.67 -16.18 -36.17
C GLU A 52 12.21 -16.21 -34.73
N THR A 53 13.52 -16.38 -34.59
CA THR A 53 14.22 -16.39 -33.31
C THR A 53 15.51 -15.58 -33.42
N VAL A 54 15.94 -15.01 -32.29
CA VAL A 54 17.18 -14.21 -32.22
C VAL A 54 18.43 -15.01 -32.58
N HIS A 55 18.45 -16.30 -32.23
CA HIS A 55 19.52 -17.23 -32.57
C HIS A 55 18.96 -18.55 -33.08
N TYR A 56 19.76 -19.31 -33.83
CA TYR A 56 19.36 -20.59 -34.42
C TYR A 56 19.05 -21.68 -33.37
N PHE A 57 19.67 -21.59 -32.19
CA PHE A 57 19.52 -22.54 -31.09
C PHE A 57 18.32 -22.22 -30.19
N CYS A 58 17.67 -21.06 -30.34
CA CYS A 58 16.46 -20.75 -29.58
C CYS A 58 15.28 -21.58 -30.10
N GLN A 59 14.47 -22.13 -29.20
CA GLN A 59 13.30 -22.90 -29.58
C GLN A 59 12.23 -22.01 -30.24
N LYS A 60 11.73 -22.46 -31.40
CA LYS A 60 10.63 -21.78 -32.10
C LYS A 60 9.25 -22.21 -31.61
N LYS A 61 9.10 -23.49 -31.28
CA LYS A 61 7.81 -24.10 -30.91
C LYS A 61 7.96 -24.99 -29.68
N THR A 62 6.99 -24.95 -28.79
CA THR A 62 6.85 -25.91 -27.68
C THR A 62 5.52 -26.64 -27.81
N SER A 63 5.47 -27.90 -27.38
CA SER A 63 4.23 -28.70 -27.40
C SER A 63 3.24 -28.27 -26.31
N ASP A 64 3.75 -27.89 -25.14
CA ASP A 64 2.98 -27.41 -24.00
C ASP A 64 3.63 -26.15 -23.39
N TYR A 65 3.01 -25.62 -22.34
CA TYR A 65 3.59 -24.57 -21.51
C TYR A 65 4.77 -25.11 -20.71
N PHE A 66 5.79 -24.27 -20.57
CA PHE A 66 6.94 -24.51 -19.69
C PHE A 66 7.10 -23.33 -18.74
N THR A 67 7.77 -23.54 -17.60
CA THR A 67 8.11 -22.47 -16.66
C THR A 67 9.10 -21.50 -17.30
N LEU A 68 8.61 -20.31 -17.63
CA LEU A 68 9.42 -19.20 -18.15
C LEU A 68 10.11 -18.45 -17.01
N TRP A 69 9.46 -18.35 -15.86
CA TRP A 69 9.99 -17.71 -14.68
C TRP A 69 9.53 -18.43 -13.39
N LEU A 70 10.40 -18.71 -12.42
CA LEU A 70 11.86 -18.67 -12.52
C LEU A 70 12.35 -20.01 -13.07
N ASN A 71 13.27 -19.96 -14.03
CA ASN A 71 13.96 -21.13 -14.54
C ASN A 71 15.44 -20.78 -14.77
N LEU A 72 16.30 -21.28 -13.89
CA LEU A 72 17.73 -20.94 -13.89
C LEU A 72 18.47 -21.43 -15.15
N GLU A 73 17.99 -22.50 -15.78
CA GLU A 73 18.58 -23.00 -17.04
C GLU A 73 18.39 -22.00 -18.19
N LEU A 74 17.32 -21.20 -18.16
CA LEU A 74 17.05 -20.17 -19.15
C LEU A 74 17.87 -18.89 -18.93
N LEU A 75 18.51 -18.74 -17.75
CA LEU A 75 19.26 -17.55 -17.37
C LEU A 75 20.78 -17.70 -17.58
N VAL A 76 21.25 -18.84 -18.08
CA VAL A 76 22.68 -19.00 -18.41
C VAL A 76 23.06 -18.09 -19.59
N PRO A 77 24.28 -17.52 -19.64
CA PRO A 77 24.64 -16.48 -20.62
C PRO A 77 24.38 -16.83 -22.09
N PHE A 78 24.46 -18.11 -22.47
CA PHE A 78 24.21 -18.57 -23.84
C PHE A 78 22.71 -18.57 -24.22
N VAL A 79 21.83 -18.92 -23.27
CA VAL A 79 20.38 -19.04 -23.49
C VAL A 79 19.64 -17.74 -23.13
N LEU A 80 20.31 -16.84 -22.41
CA LEU A 80 19.74 -15.61 -21.88
C LEU A 80 19.04 -14.75 -22.96
N ASP A 81 19.63 -14.65 -24.15
CA ASP A 81 19.02 -13.91 -25.26
C ASP A 81 17.69 -14.52 -25.74
N CYS A 82 17.58 -15.86 -25.73
CA CYS A 82 16.33 -16.54 -26.03
C CYS A 82 15.27 -16.26 -24.97
N TRP A 83 15.67 -16.25 -23.69
CA TRP A 83 14.76 -15.92 -22.58
C TRP A 83 14.29 -14.47 -22.67
N VAL A 84 15.19 -13.51 -22.90
CA VAL A 84 14.86 -12.09 -23.10
C VAL A 84 13.86 -11.91 -24.25
N ASP A 85 14.07 -12.60 -25.38
CA ASP A 85 13.16 -12.52 -26.52
C ASP A 85 11.77 -13.13 -26.23
N ASN A 86 11.68 -14.10 -25.33
CA ASN A 86 10.41 -14.69 -24.92
C ASN A 86 9.70 -13.88 -23.83
N MET A 87 10.45 -13.29 -22.90
CA MET A 87 9.93 -12.58 -21.72
C MET A 87 9.53 -11.13 -22.04
N ARG A 88 10.16 -10.49 -23.03
CA ARG A 88 9.90 -9.08 -23.36
C ARG A 88 8.45 -8.81 -23.79
N LEU A 89 7.98 -7.61 -23.48
CA LEU A 89 6.70 -7.07 -23.97
C LEU A 89 6.90 -6.19 -25.21
N GLU A 90 5.91 -6.20 -26.10
CA GLU A 90 5.78 -5.22 -27.17
C GLU A 90 4.84 -4.11 -26.72
N TYR A 91 5.25 -2.85 -26.90
CA TYR A 91 4.44 -1.69 -26.54
C TYR A 91 3.96 -0.95 -27.78
N ASP A 92 2.64 -0.81 -27.88
CA ASP A 92 1.97 -0.02 -28.89
C ASP A 92 1.68 1.39 -28.36
N GLU A 93 2.35 2.39 -28.95
CA GLU A 93 2.23 3.79 -28.55
C GLU A 93 0.87 4.42 -28.92
N ILE A 94 0.18 3.87 -29.92
CA ILE A 94 -1.13 4.38 -30.36
C ILE A 94 -2.20 3.96 -29.37
N THR A 95 -2.23 2.66 -29.03
CA THR A 95 -3.24 2.14 -28.09
C THR A 95 -2.82 2.27 -26.63
N GLY A 96 -1.53 2.51 -26.38
CA GLY A 96 -0.93 2.52 -25.05
C GLY A 96 -0.90 1.14 -24.38
N LYS A 97 -1.08 0.04 -25.13
CA LYS A 97 -1.16 -1.33 -24.60
C LYS A 97 0.13 -2.10 -24.80
N THR A 98 0.36 -3.07 -23.92
CA THR A 98 1.43 -4.06 -24.07
C THR A 98 0.88 -5.41 -24.50
N SER A 99 1.57 -6.08 -25.42
CA SER A 99 1.36 -7.50 -25.76
C SER A 99 2.62 -8.31 -25.51
N ASN A 100 2.51 -9.64 -25.48
CA ASN A 100 3.69 -10.50 -25.46
C ASN A 100 4.48 -10.37 -26.77
N SER A 101 5.73 -10.85 -26.78
CA SER A 101 6.50 -11.03 -28.01
C SER A 101 5.72 -11.85 -29.05
N PRO A 102 5.88 -11.58 -30.37
CA PRO A 102 5.22 -12.34 -31.43
C PRO A 102 5.47 -13.85 -31.29
N GLY A 103 4.39 -14.63 -31.39
CA GLY A 103 4.42 -16.09 -31.25
C GLY A 103 4.66 -16.59 -29.83
N VAL A 104 4.58 -15.74 -28.80
CA VAL A 104 4.74 -16.14 -27.39
C VAL A 104 3.43 -15.91 -26.65
N ASP A 105 2.91 -16.98 -26.07
CA ASP A 105 1.77 -16.92 -25.16
C ASP A 105 2.24 -17.14 -23.73
N ILE A 106 1.81 -16.29 -22.80
CA ILE A 106 2.24 -16.31 -21.39
C ILE A 106 1.02 -16.33 -20.49
N ARG A 107 1.04 -17.24 -19.53
CA ARG A 107 0.00 -17.38 -18.51
C ARG A 107 0.57 -17.34 -17.11
N VAL A 108 -0.30 -17.01 -16.17
CA VAL A 108 0.00 -16.98 -14.74
C VAL A 108 -0.59 -18.23 -14.09
N PRO A 109 0.22 -19.22 -13.69
CA PRO A 109 -0.28 -20.43 -13.05
C PRO A 109 -0.64 -20.21 -11.57
N GLY A 110 -1.45 -21.12 -11.04
CA GLY A 110 -1.65 -21.24 -9.59
C GLY A 110 -2.63 -20.26 -8.95
N TRP A 111 -3.55 -19.64 -9.71
CA TRP A 111 -4.57 -18.76 -9.13
C TRP A 111 -5.37 -19.43 -8.02
N GLY A 112 -5.38 -18.82 -6.83
CA GLY A 112 -6.03 -19.35 -5.63
C GLY A 112 -5.21 -20.40 -4.86
N ASN A 113 -4.19 -21.00 -5.47
CA ASN A 113 -3.22 -21.85 -4.79
C ASN A 113 -2.04 -20.98 -4.29
N THR A 114 -1.20 -21.51 -3.40
CA THR A 114 -0.04 -20.81 -2.86
C THR A 114 1.29 -21.26 -3.46
N THR A 115 1.36 -22.43 -4.09
CA THR A 115 2.63 -23.03 -4.55
C THR A 115 3.48 -22.09 -5.42
N THR A 116 2.85 -21.36 -6.35
CA THR A 116 3.54 -20.51 -7.34
C THR A 116 4.05 -19.19 -6.79
N VAL A 117 3.66 -18.83 -5.56
CA VAL A 117 4.21 -17.69 -4.81
C VAL A 117 5.12 -18.14 -3.67
N GLU A 118 4.92 -19.36 -3.14
CA GLU A 118 5.82 -19.98 -2.16
C GLU A 118 7.20 -20.21 -2.77
N PHE A 119 7.22 -20.78 -3.98
CA PHE A 119 8.44 -21.09 -4.72
C PHE A 119 8.35 -20.52 -6.12
N ILE A 120 9.17 -19.51 -6.43
CA ILE A 120 9.25 -18.90 -7.77
C ILE A 120 10.00 -19.85 -8.72
N ASP A 121 10.93 -20.65 -8.22
CA ASP A 121 11.50 -21.79 -8.95
C ASP A 121 10.74 -23.08 -8.55
N PRO A 122 10.11 -23.80 -9.50
CA PRO A 122 9.43 -25.07 -9.25
C PRO A 122 10.32 -26.15 -8.60
N SER A 123 11.64 -26.06 -8.73
CA SER A 123 12.58 -26.99 -8.09
C SER A 123 12.46 -26.99 -6.56
N GLY A 124 12.00 -25.87 -5.97
CA GLY A 124 11.91 -25.68 -4.53
C GLY A 124 13.26 -25.55 -3.83
N VAL A 125 14.36 -25.37 -4.58
CA VAL A 125 15.73 -25.30 -4.05
C VAL A 125 16.29 -23.87 -4.15
N GLY A 126 17.07 -23.47 -3.14
CA GLY A 126 17.90 -22.26 -3.20
C GLY A 126 17.11 -20.95 -3.21
N TYR A 127 17.45 -20.06 -4.14
CA TYR A 127 16.94 -18.68 -4.22
C TYR A 127 15.46 -18.56 -4.64
N GLY A 128 14.82 -19.67 -5.02
CA GLY A 128 13.41 -19.70 -5.42
C GLY A 128 12.41 -19.66 -4.26
N ASP A 129 12.84 -19.88 -3.01
CA ASP A 129 11.98 -19.78 -1.82
C ASP A 129 11.63 -18.32 -1.53
N TYR A 130 10.35 -17.97 -1.67
CA TYR A 130 9.86 -16.61 -1.49
C TYR A 130 8.83 -16.51 -0.35
N PHE A 131 7.55 -16.81 -0.59
CA PHE A 131 6.52 -16.74 0.46
C PHE A 131 6.41 -18.01 1.32
N SER A 132 7.22 -19.04 1.10
CA SER A 132 7.04 -20.33 1.79
C SER A 132 7.14 -20.19 3.31
N LYS A 133 8.05 -19.36 3.83
CA LYS A 133 8.21 -19.15 5.28
C LYS A 133 6.98 -18.51 5.92
N LEU A 134 6.42 -17.49 5.27
CA LEU A 134 5.19 -16.84 5.73
C LEU A 134 4.01 -17.82 5.72
N ILE A 135 3.83 -18.53 4.61
CA ILE A 135 2.70 -19.45 4.43
C ILE A 135 2.84 -20.67 5.36
N ASN A 136 4.05 -21.19 5.54
CA ASN A 136 4.34 -22.22 6.55
C ASN A 136 3.95 -21.74 7.94
N LYS A 137 4.30 -20.51 8.31
CA LYS A 137 3.92 -19.94 9.61
C LYS A 137 2.39 -19.86 9.77
N LEU A 138 1.67 -19.39 8.74
CA LEU A 138 0.20 -19.38 8.73
C LEU A 138 -0.37 -20.79 8.90
N VAL A 139 0.21 -21.78 8.23
CA VAL A 139 -0.22 -23.18 8.35
C VAL A 139 0.02 -23.72 9.77
N THR A 140 1.11 -23.36 10.44
CA THR A 140 1.30 -23.70 11.87
C THR A 140 0.25 -23.06 12.78
N TRP A 141 -0.33 -21.92 12.37
CA TRP A 141 -1.46 -21.29 13.05
C TRP A 141 -2.82 -21.89 12.65
N GLY A 142 -2.81 -22.97 11.86
CA GLY A 142 -3.96 -23.78 11.45
C GLY A 142 -4.71 -23.28 10.23
N TYR A 143 -4.06 -22.45 9.39
CA TYR A 143 -4.52 -22.20 8.03
C TYR A 143 -4.29 -23.42 7.12
N THR A 144 -5.10 -23.53 6.07
CA THR A 144 -5.04 -24.55 5.02
C THR A 144 -4.82 -23.88 3.66
N ARG A 145 -3.70 -24.23 3.02
CA ARG A 145 -3.35 -23.79 1.65
C ARG A 145 -4.50 -24.02 0.67
N GLY A 146 -4.77 -23.04 -0.17
CA GLY A 146 -5.84 -23.09 -1.18
C GLY A 146 -7.26 -22.95 -0.62
N VAL A 147 -7.44 -22.92 0.71
CA VAL A 147 -8.75 -22.81 1.35
C VAL A 147 -8.90 -21.43 1.99
N ASP A 148 -8.23 -21.19 3.12
CA ASP A 148 -8.28 -19.96 3.90
C ASP A 148 -6.96 -19.18 3.88
N VAL A 149 -5.90 -19.72 3.28
CA VAL A 149 -4.76 -18.96 2.74
C VAL A 149 -4.62 -19.24 1.24
N ARG A 150 -4.73 -18.20 0.43
CA ARG A 150 -4.71 -18.27 -1.04
C ARG A 150 -3.74 -17.24 -1.61
N ALA A 151 -3.21 -17.48 -2.81
CA ALA A 151 -2.49 -16.45 -3.54
C ALA A 151 -3.25 -15.98 -4.77
N ALA A 152 -3.00 -14.73 -5.15
CA ALA A 152 -3.49 -14.07 -6.34
C ALA A 152 -2.27 -13.67 -7.21
N PRO A 153 -1.56 -14.65 -7.79
CA PRO A 153 -0.42 -14.36 -8.67
C PRO A 153 -0.90 -13.59 -9.91
N TYR A 154 0.01 -12.83 -10.52
CA TYR A 154 -0.30 -11.99 -11.68
C TYR A 154 0.90 -11.88 -12.64
N ASP A 155 0.72 -11.18 -13.76
CA ASP A 155 1.80 -10.93 -14.72
C ASP A 155 2.54 -9.65 -14.33
N PHE A 156 3.60 -9.83 -13.54
CA PHE A 156 4.37 -8.78 -12.88
C PHE A 156 5.08 -7.78 -13.82
N ARG A 157 5.19 -8.14 -15.11
CA ARG A 157 5.78 -7.30 -16.16
C ARG A 157 4.92 -6.07 -16.51
N LYS A 158 3.67 -6.03 -16.05
CA LYS A 158 2.66 -5.03 -16.43
C LYS A 158 2.39 -4.05 -15.26
N ALA A 159 1.90 -2.84 -15.55
CA ALA A 159 1.55 -1.81 -14.54
C ALA A 159 0.03 -1.79 -14.21
N PRO A 160 -0.43 -1.26 -13.03
CA PRO A 160 -1.71 -1.55 -12.31
C PRO A 160 -3.06 -1.24 -12.97
N ARG A 161 -3.14 -1.36 -14.29
CA ARG A 161 -4.21 -2.18 -14.86
C ARG A 161 -3.94 -3.70 -14.72
N TYR A 162 -2.71 -4.11 -14.40
CA TYR A 162 -2.21 -5.46 -14.09
C TYR A 162 -0.86 -5.31 -13.30
N ASN A 163 -0.63 -5.96 -12.15
CA ASN A 163 0.37 -5.54 -11.12
C ASN A 163 1.83 -6.04 -11.29
N LEU A 164 2.71 -5.81 -10.29
CA LEU A 164 4.14 -5.36 -10.25
C LEU A 164 5.25 -6.38 -9.80
N ASP A 165 6.55 -6.03 -9.90
CA ASP A 165 7.71 -6.95 -9.81
C ASP A 165 8.97 -6.40 -9.07
N GLN A 166 9.91 -7.29 -8.65
CA GLN A 166 11.37 -7.33 -9.01
C GLN A 166 12.37 -7.99 -8.00
N TRP A 167 13.45 -8.59 -8.56
CA TRP A 167 14.67 -9.16 -7.92
C TRP A 167 15.96 -8.84 -8.73
N LYS A 168 17.15 -8.86 -8.08
CA LYS A 168 18.49 -8.68 -8.72
C LYS A 168 19.19 -10.04 -8.98
N LEU A 169 19.60 -10.32 -10.23
CA LEU A 169 20.35 -11.53 -10.66
C LEU A 169 21.71 -11.16 -11.29
N VAL A 170 22.71 -12.05 -11.19
CA VAL A 170 24.07 -11.90 -11.75
C VAL A 170 24.08 -12.16 -13.26
N LEU A 171 23.46 -11.28 -14.03
CA LEU A 171 23.31 -11.38 -15.49
C LEU A 171 23.94 -10.16 -16.17
N ASN A 172 24.25 -10.27 -17.48
CA ASN A 172 24.74 -9.12 -18.24
C ASN A 172 23.70 -7.99 -18.19
N PRO A 173 24.02 -6.83 -17.56
CA PRO A 173 23.03 -5.79 -17.32
C PRO A 173 22.47 -5.21 -18.63
N LEU A 174 23.28 -5.13 -19.70
CA LEU A 174 22.85 -4.56 -20.98
C LEU A 174 21.91 -5.49 -21.75
N THR A 175 22.07 -6.81 -21.59
CA THR A 175 21.16 -7.82 -22.15
C THR A 175 19.82 -7.77 -21.44
N ILE A 176 19.83 -7.82 -20.10
CA ILE A 176 18.62 -7.76 -19.28
C ILE A 176 17.86 -6.44 -19.41
N ARG A 177 18.58 -5.32 -19.60
CA ARG A 177 17.98 -4.00 -19.78
C ARG A 177 16.94 -3.94 -20.91
N LYS A 178 17.09 -4.76 -21.97
CA LYS A 178 16.09 -4.82 -23.05
C LYS A 178 14.75 -5.34 -22.56
N GLU A 179 14.78 -6.38 -21.73
CA GLU A 179 13.62 -7.00 -21.11
C GLU A 179 13.03 -6.07 -20.05
N GLN A 180 13.84 -5.55 -19.11
CA GLN A 180 13.39 -4.65 -18.04
C GLN A 180 12.74 -3.36 -18.56
N ARG A 181 13.27 -2.78 -19.65
CA ARG A 181 12.68 -1.60 -20.31
C ARG A 181 11.35 -1.91 -20.98
N SER A 182 11.11 -3.16 -21.38
CA SER A 182 9.83 -3.57 -21.96
C SER A 182 8.73 -3.71 -20.93
N MET A 183 9.09 -3.98 -19.66
CA MET A 183 8.15 -4.03 -18.55
C MET A 183 7.58 -2.64 -18.25
N THR A 184 6.26 -2.50 -18.34
CA THR A 184 5.61 -1.22 -18.01
C THR A 184 5.58 -0.95 -16.52
N SER A 185 5.71 -1.99 -15.69
CA SER A 185 5.89 -1.87 -14.24
C SER A 185 7.14 -1.04 -13.88
N SER A 186 8.25 -1.21 -14.61
CA SER A 186 9.48 -0.42 -14.40
C SER A 186 9.26 1.08 -14.55
N ALA A 187 8.56 1.51 -15.61
CA ALA A 187 8.24 2.93 -15.81
C ALA A 187 7.23 3.45 -14.78
N PHE A 188 6.30 2.59 -14.32
CA PHE A 188 5.32 2.94 -13.30
C PHE A 188 5.95 3.19 -11.92
N LEU A 189 7.02 2.48 -11.56
CA LEU A 189 7.70 2.58 -10.27
C LEU A 189 8.74 3.71 -10.20
N LEU A 190 8.87 4.53 -11.25
CA LEU A 190 9.75 5.70 -11.20
C LEU A 190 9.35 6.67 -10.07
N PRO A 191 10.33 7.32 -9.42
CA PRO A 191 10.07 8.30 -8.37
C PRO A 191 8.99 9.32 -8.73
N SER A 192 8.06 9.54 -7.80
CA SER A 192 6.87 10.35 -8.01
C SER A 192 7.13 11.83 -7.73
N THR A 193 6.66 12.72 -8.61
CA THR A 193 6.70 14.18 -8.37
C THR A 193 5.83 14.65 -7.19
N LYS A 194 5.08 13.75 -6.55
CA LYS A 194 4.36 14.02 -5.29
C LYS A 194 5.24 13.87 -4.05
N LEU A 195 6.30 13.06 -4.14
CA LEU A 195 7.20 12.75 -3.04
C LEU A 195 8.61 13.30 -3.27
N TRP A 196 9.02 13.53 -4.52
CA TRP A 196 10.30 14.16 -4.87
C TRP A 196 10.08 15.57 -5.38
N SER A 197 10.85 16.50 -4.83
CA SER A 197 10.84 17.91 -5.23
C SER A 197 11.60 18.13 -6.56
N ALA A 198 11.42 19.32 -7.14
CA ALA A 198 11.96 19.65 -8.46
C ALA A 198 13.48 19.90 -8.46
N ASP A 199 14.08 20.13 -7.31
CA ASP A 199 15.52 20.33 -7.11
C ASP A 199 16.28 19.04 -6.77
N GLU A 200 15.56 17.95 -6.51
CA GLU A 200 16.16 16.67 -6.16
C GLU A 200 16.67 15.89 -7.38
N VAL A 201 17.99 15.84 -7.50
CA VAL A 201 18.68 15.12 -8.56
C VAL A 201 18.68 13.62 -8.28
N LEU A 202 18.12 12.83 -9.20
CA LEU A 202 18.11 11.36 -9.18
C LEU A 202 19.31 10.78 -9.95
N VAL A 203 19.66 11.39 -11.08
CA VAL A 203 20.79 10.94 -11.91
C VAL A 203 21.70 12.12 -12.23
N THR A 204 22.98 11.98 -11.89
CA THR A 204 24.03 12.94 -12.22
C THR A 204 24.89 12.38 -13.35
N THR A 205 25.08 13.16 -14.40
CA THR A 205 26.03 12.86 -15.49
C THR A 205 26.98 14.03 -15.68
N VAL A 206 28.00 13.86 -16.53
CA VAL A 206 28.91 14.96 -16.89
C VAL A 206 28.18 16.08 -17.67
N SER A 207 27.16 15.74 -18.45
CA SER A 207 26.44 16.69 -19.31
C SER A 207 25.24 17.34 -18.64
N ARG A 208 24.56 16.63 -17.73
CA ARG A 208 23.29 17.07 -17.15
C ARG A 208 22.93 16.30 -15.87
N ASN A 209 22.17 16.97 -14.99
CA ASN A 209 21.45 16.36 -13.88
C ASN A 209 19.97 16.12 -14.26
N TYR A 210 19.44 14.97 -13.87
CA TYR A 210 18.05 14.59 -14.08
C TYR A 210 17.31 14.47 -12.76
N THR A 211 16.17 15.11 -12.67
CA THR A 211 15.22 15.05 -11.55
C THR A 211 13.98 14.23 -11.95
N ALA A 212 13.04 14.04 -11.02
CA ALA A 212 11.74 13.44 -11.33
C ALA A 212 10.91 14.24 -12.36
N TYR A 213 11.30 15.48 -12.67
CA TYR A 213 10.64 16.36 -13.63
C TYR A 213 11.27 16.31 -15.03
N ASP A 214 12.44 15.67 -15.17
CA ASP A 214 13.20 15.60 -16.42
C ASP A 214 13.05 14.24 -17.14
N TYR A 215 12.03 13.45 -16.82
CA TYR A 215 11.91 12.09 -17.37
C TYR A 215 11.81 12.06 -18.90
N LYS A 216 11.19 13.06 -19.52
CA LYS A 216 11.10 13.12 -20.99
C LYS A 216 12.49 13.21 -21.62
N GLU A 217 13.34 14.08 -21.09
CA GLU A 217 14.72 14.28 -21.52
C GLU A 217 15.57 13.06 -21.17
N PHE A 218 15.42 12.51 -19.96
CA PHE A 218 16.09 11.27 -19.55
C PHE A 218 15.80 10.11 -20.51
N PHE A 219 14.53 9.86 -20.85
CA PHE A 219 14.15 8.81 -21.79
C PHE A 219 14.69 9.03 -23.20
N ASN A 220 14.80 10.29 -23.64
CA ASN A 220 15.44 10.62 -24.92
C ASN A 220 16.94 10.32 -24.88
N ASP A 221 17.64 10.75 -23.82
CA ASP A 221 19.09 10.68 -23.71
C ASP A 221 19.61 9.26 -23.50
N ILE A 222 18.81 8.36 -22.91
CA ILE A 222 19.14 6.92 -22.81
C ILE A 222 18.74 6.11 -24.06
N GLY A 223 18.25 6.78 -25.11
CA GLY A 223 17.79 6.16 -26.36
C GLY A 223 16.51 5.34 -26.21
N PHE A 224 15.65 5.61 -25.22
CA PHE A 224 14.42 4.86 -24.94
C PHE A 224 13.18 5.75 -24.89
N LYS A 225 12.91 6.44 -26.00
CA LYS A 225 11.79 7.41 -26.12
C LYS A 225 10.42 6.82 -25.77
N LYS A 226 10.19 5.53 -26.10
CA LYS A 226 8.95 4.80 -25.78
C LYS A 226 8.66 4.76 -24.28
N GLY A 227 9.69 4.78 -23.43
CA GLY A 227 9.55 4.79 -21.97
C GLY A 227 8.80 6.02 -21.46
N TRP A 228 8.92 7.17 -22.14
CA TRP A 228 8.16 8.37 -21.80
C TRP A 228 6.65 8.18 -22.04
N SER A 229 6.29 7.52 -23.15
CA SER A 229 4.90 7.17 -23.45
C SER A 229 4.34 6.19 -22.40
N MET A 230 5.13 5.18 -22.02
CA MET A 230 4.77 4.23 -20.95
C MET A 230 4.54 4.95 -19.62
N TYR A 231 5.49 5.77 -19.17
CA TYR A 231 5.40 6.52 -17.92
C TYR A 231 4.14 7.38 -17.86
N LYS A 232 3.85 8.17 -18.91
CA LYS A 232 2.64 8.99 -18.95
C LYS A 232 1.36 8.17 -18.83
N ASN A 233 1.30 7.00 -19.48
CA ASN A 233 0.10 6.17 -19.45
C ASN A 233 -0.11 5.51 -18.07
N THR A 234 0.96 5.16 -17.37
CA THR A 234 0.88 4.46 -16.09
C THR A 234 0.76 5.43 -14.91
N ARG A 235 1.34 6.65 -15.01
CA ARG A 235 1.39 7.64 -13.91
C ARG A 235 0.02 8.07 -13.41
N ARG A 236 -0.98 8.17 -14.29
CA ARG A 236 -2.37 8.52 -13.94
C ARG A 236 -3.01 7.62 -12.87
N HIS A 237 -2.48 6.41 -12.67
CA HIS A 237 -2.96 5.47 -11.67
C HIS A 237 -2.47 5.79 -10.25
N LEU A 238 -1.45 6.65 -10.10
CA LEU A 238 -0.81 7.01 -8.84
C LEU A 238 -0.91 8.51 -8.51
N GLU A 239 -1.66 9.30 -9.29
CA GLU A 239 -1.71 10.75 -9.14
C GLU A 239 -2.36 11.22 -7.83
N ASP A 240 -3.29 10.44 -7.29
CA ASP A 240 -4.11 10.85 -6.15
C ASP A 240 -3.72 10.24 -4.80
N LEU A 241 -2.71 9.34 -4.74
CA LEU A 241 -2.27 8.60 -3.53
C LEU A 241 -3.36 8.48 -2.46
N LYS A 242 -4.55 8.04 -2.87
CA LYS A 242 -5.74 8.12 -2.04
C LYS A 242 -5.75 6.92 -1.10
N ALA A 243 -6.00 7.17 0.18
CA ALA A 243 -6.12 6.11 1.16
C ALA A 243 -7.17 5.06 0.72
N PRO A 244 -6.90 3.75 0.91
CA PRO A 244 -7.72 2.67 0.38
C PRO A 244 -9.07 2.49 1.10
N GLY A 245 -9.34 3.27 2.15
CA GLY A 245 -10.63 3.24 2.87
C GLY A 245 -10.90 1.93 3.61
N VAL A 246 -9.83 1.23 4.00
CA VAL A 246 -9.84 0.00 4.81
C VAL A 246 -8.79 0.10 5.91
N GLU A 247 -8.87 -0.77 6.92
CA GLU A 247 -7.79 -0.90 7.91
C GLU A 247 -6.49 -1.22 7.19
N LEU A 248 -5.46 -0.43 7.46
CA LEU A 248 -4.15 -0.53 6.84
C LEU A 248 -3.12 -0.77 7.93
N HIS A 249 -2.28 -1.77 7.74
CA HIS A 249 -1.09 -1.98 8.54
C HIS A 249 0.10 -1.76 7.61
N CYS A 250 0.81 -0.64 7.80
CA CYS A 250 1.96 -0.33 6.98
C CYS A 250 3.22 -0.88 7.64
N LEU A 251 3.85 -1.87 7.00
CA LEU A 251 5.11 -2.47 7.43
C LEU A 251 6.16 -2.18 6.37
N TYR A 252 7.29 -1.63 6.79
CA TYR A 252 8.40 -1.30 5.90
C TYR A 252 9.75 -1.41 6.64
N GLY A 253 10.81 -1.67 5.88
CA GLY A 253 12.18 -1.69 6.38
C GLY A 253 12.75 -0.27 6.52
N VAL A 254 13.65 -0.10 7.48
CA VAL A 254 14.39 1.14 7.75
C VAL A 254 15.85 0.80 8.03
N ASP A 255 16.73 1.79 7.99
CA ASP A 255 18.15 1.72 8.32
C ASP A 255 18.98 0.77 7.42
N ILE A 256 18.50 0.48 6.21
CA ILE A 256 19.25 -0.28 5.20
C ILE A 256 19.70 0.67 4.08
N PRO A 257 21.01 0.75 3.78
CA PRO A 257 21.53 1.60 2.72
C PRO A 257 20.83 1.34 1.38
N THR A 258 20.15 2.36 0.87
CA THR A 258 19.29 2.27 -0.32
C THR A 258 19.67 3.32 -1.35
N ALA A 259 19.83 2.92 -2.61
CA ALA A 259 20.24 3.84 -3.68
C ALA A 259 19.21 4.97 -3.88
N GLU A 260 19.63 6.21 -3.63
CA GLU A 260 18.81 7.40 -3.85
C GLU A 260 19.24 8.19 -5.09
N ARG A 261 20.55 8.21 -5.38
CA ARG A 261 21.11 8.94 -6.51
C ARG A 261 22.13 8.11 -7.26
N LEU A 262 22.11 8.21 -8.58
CA LEU A 262 23.03 7.51 -9.48
C LEU A 262 23.99 8.51 -10.11
N VAL A 263 25.29 8.25 -10.02
CA VAL A 263 26.32 9.13 -10.58
C VAL A 263 27.08 8.41 -11.69
N TYR A 264 27.08 9.02 -12.88
CA TYR A 264 27.80 8.53 -14.06
C TYR A 264 28.99 9.42 -14.40
N GLY A 265 30.16 8.81 -14.51
CA GLY A 265 31.38 9.46 -14.98
C GLY A 265 31.40 9.75 -16.49
N LYS A 266 32.48 10.39 -16.95
CA LYS A 266 32.66 10.76 -18.36
C LYS A 266 32.60 9.55 -19.29
N GLY A 267 31.72 9.59 -20.30
CA GLY A 267 31.55 8.53 -21.30
C GLY A 267 30.97 7.23 -20.75
N LYS A 268 30.42 7.23 -19.52
CA LYS A 268 29.86 6.04 -18.86
C LYS A 268 28.34 5.94 -18.98
N PHE A 269 27.66 7.06 -19.16
CA PHE A 269 26.20 7.10 -19.31
C PHE A 269 25.78 6.74 -20.74
N PRO A 270 24.76 5.89 -20.97
CA PRO A 270 23.94 5.14 -19.99
C PRO A 270 24.35 3.65 -19.84
N ASP A 271 25.50 3.25 -20.40
CA ASP A 271 25.85 1.83 -20.64
C ASP A 271 26.81 1.21 -19.63
N SER A 272 27.29 1.97 -18.65
CA SER A 272 28.11 1.46 -17.55
C SER A 272 27.33 1.39 -16.24
N GLN A 273 27.85 0.67 -15.25
CA GLN A 273 27.29 0.71 -13.89
C GLN A 273 27.56 2.10 -13.26
N PRO A 274 26.55 2.74 -12.66
CA PRO A 274 26.73 4.00 -11.93
C PRO A 274 27.39 3.77 -10.57
N ILE A 275 27.84 4.86 -9.96
CA ILE A 275 28.10 4.93 -8.53
C ILE A 275 26.77 5.24 -7.84
N GLU A 276 26.34 4.40 -6.91
CA GLU A 276 25.14 4.61 -6.11
C GLU A 276 25.48 5.44 -4.87
N ILE A 277 24.76 6.54 -4.67
CA ILE A 277 24.75 7.30 -3.43
C ILE A 277 23.53 6.86 -2.64
N ASN A 278 23.77 6.28 -1.47
CA ASN A 278 22.74 5.66 -0.66
C ASN A 278 22.17 6.64 0.37
N GLY A 279 20.87 6.55 0.58
CA GLY A 279 20.16 7.08 1.73
C GLY A 279 19.53 5.94 2.54
N ASP A 280 18.50 6.29 3.32
CA ASP A 280 17.78 5.36 4.19
C ASP A 280 16.63 4.64 3.45
N GLY A 281 16.34 3.41 3.84
CA GLY A 281 15.31 2.56 3.24
C GLY A 281 15.46 1.09 3.63
N ASP A 282 15.02 0.20 2.73
CA ASP A 282 15.03 -1.26 2.93
C ASP A 282 16.06 -2.02 2.06
N GLY A 283 16.94 -1.28 1.38
CA GLY A 283 17.93 -1.77 0.41
C GLY A 283 17.47 -1.67 -1.04
N THR A 284 16.19 -1.36 -1.28
CA THR A 284 15.62 -1.17 -2.63
C THR A 284 14.76 0.08 -2.72
N VAL A 285 13.81 0.23 -1.80
CA VAL A 285 12.84 1.33 -1.75
C VAL A 285 13.27 2.33 -0.69
N GLY A 286 13.46 3.59 -1.08
CA GLY A 286 13.84 4.65 -0.15
C GLY A 286 12.75 4.95 0.88
N ILE A 287 13.16 5.34 2.09
CA ILE A 287 12.28 5.55 3.25
C ILE A 287 11.12 6.48 2.96
N ARG A 288 11.34 7.50 2.12
CA ARG A 288 10.29 8.45 1.74
C ARG A 288 9.11 7.81 1.02
N SER A 289 9.38 6.84 0.16
CA SER A 289 8.30 6.12 -0.54
C SER A 289 7.60 5.14 0.40
N LEU A 290 8.37 4.47 1.26
CA LEU A 290 7.85 3.50 2.23
C LEU A 290 6.93 4.16 3.26
N ALA A 291 7.33 5.33 3.76
CA ALA A 291 6.58 6.08 4.77
C ALA A 291 5.36 6.84 4.22
N ALA A 292 5.12 6.85 2.90
CA ALA A 292 4.01 7.59 2.29
C ALA A 292 2.62 7.13 2.79
N CYS A 293 2.50 5.89 3.27
CA CYS A 293 1.29 5.39 3.91
C CYS A 293 0.96 6.11 5.24
N MET A 294 1.97 6.67 5.93
CA MET A 294 1.82 7.37 7.21
C MET A 294 1.18 8.75 7.04
N ASP A 295 1.32 9.38 5.86
CA ASP A 295 0.65 10.66 5.55
C ASP A 295 -0.87 10.55 5.68
N TRP A 296 -1.43 9.35 5.45
CA TRP A 296 -2.85 9.09 5.63
C TRP A 296 -3.27 9.10 7.11
N GLU A 297 -2.41 8.65 8.02
CA GLU A 297 -2.68 8.73 9.47
C GLU A 297 -2.55 10.17 9.97
N LEU A 298 -1.62 10.95 9.43
CA LEU A 298 -1.53 12.39 9.72
C LEU A 298 -2.79 13.13 9.25
N MET A 299 -3.29 12.85 8.04
CA MET A 299 -4.54 13.43 7.55
C MET A 299 -5.74 13.05 8.43
N LYS A 300 -5.83 11.78 8.90
CA LYS A 300 -6.87 11.37 9.86
C LYS A 300 -6.79 12.18 11.15
N ALA A 301 -5.60 12.34 11.73
CA ALA A 301 -5.40 13.13 12.94
C ALA A 301 -5.76 14.62 12.74
N MET A 302 -5.47 15.21 11.57
CA MET A 302 -5.87 16.60 11.27
C MET A 302 -7.40 16.76 11.20
N VAL A 303 -8.12 15.79 10.63
CA VAL A 303 -9.59 15.79 10.64
C VAL A 303 -10.12 15.69 12.07
N ASP A 304 -9.56 14.81 12.90
CA ASP A 304 -9.92 14.70 14.33
C ASP A 304 -9.67 16.01 15.10
N VAL A 305 -8.60 16.76 14.80
CA VAL A 305 -8.37 18.11 15.36
C VAL A 305 -9.48 19.08 14.95
N LEU A 306 -9.85 19.10 13.67
CA LEU A 306 -10.90 19.97 13.16
C LEU A 306 -12.27 19.64 13.77
N ASP A 307 -12.56 18.36 14.00
CA ASP A 307 -13.79 17.93 14.69
C ASP A 307 -13.83 18.45 16.13
N VAL A 308 -12.72 18.38 16.86
CA VAL A 308 -12.61 18.93 18.22
C VAL A 308 -12.80 20.45 18.23
N ILE A 309 -12.17 21.17 17.31
CA ILE A 309 -12.32 22.63 17.17
C ILE A 309 -13.76 22.99 16.80
N GLY A 310 -14.35 22.29 15.83
CA GLY A 310 -15.71 22.50 15.37
C GLY A 310 -16.73 22.29 16.48
N LEU A 311 -16.63 21.18 17.22
CA LEU A 311 -17.44 20.91 18.40
C LEU A 311 -17.26 21.98 19.48
N TYR A 312 -16.02 22.40 19.77
CA TYR A 312 -15.75 23.48 20.72
C TYR A 312 -16.46 24.78 20.34
N VAL A 313 -16.40 25.15 19.06
CA VAL A 313 -17.08 26.35 18.53
C VAL A 313 -18.58 26.21 18.66
N VAL A 314 -19.19 25.10 18.25
CA VAL A 314 -20.65 24.91 18.34
C VAL A 314 -21.15 24.91 19.78
N ILE A 315 -20.40 24.30 20.71
CA ILE A 315 -20.77 24.25 22.12
C ILE A 315 -20.71 25.64 22.77
N ASN A 316 -19.71 26.46 22.43
CA ASN A 316 -19.46 27.75 23.08
C ASN A 316 -20.05 28.95 22.33
N ARG A 317 -20.46 28.81 21.07
CA ARG A 317 -21.17 29.87 20.33
C ARG A 317 -22.55 30.06 20.95
N ASN A 318 -22.93 31.32 21.17
CA ASN A 318 -24.22 31.69 21.76
C ASN A 318 -25.38 31.46 20.79
N TRP A 319 -25.73 30.21 20.54
CA TRP A 319 -26.98 29.82 19.90
C TRP A 319 -28.09 29.64 20.93
N SER A 320 -29.34 29.90 20.52
CA SER A 320 -30.53 29.82 21.37
C SER A 320 -30.71 28.42 21.98
N GLY A 321 -30.93 28.32 23.30
CA GLY A 321 -31.12 27.06 24.02
C GLY A 321 -30.39 26.97 25.37
N LYS A 322 -30.86 26.09 26.27
CA LYS A 322 -30.23 25.84 27.59
C LYS A 322 -28.84 25.24 27.42
N GLY A 323 -27.83 25.79 28.12
CA GLY A 323 -26.43 25.37 28.01
C GLY A 323 -26.14 23.90 28.32
N ASP A 324 -27.05 23.23 29.02
CA ASP A 324 -26.94 21.82 29.42
C ASP A 324 -27.45 20.85 28.33
N ALA A 325 -28.16 21.34 27.31
CA ALA A 325 -28.59 20.53 26.16
C ALA A 325 -27.69 20.71 24.92
N ARG A 326 -26.86 21.76 24.89
CA ARG A 326 -26.05 22.13 23.72
C ARG A 326 -24.99 21.10 23.36
N PHE A 327 -24.31 20.53 24.34
CA PHE A 327 -23.27 19.53 24.08
C PHE A 327 -23.84 18.21 23.56
N LEU A 328 -25.02 17.82 24.05
CA LEU A 328 -25.74 16.65 23.55
C LEU A 328 -26.19 16.87 22.10
N ALA A 329 -26.79 18.03 21.81
CA ALA A 329 -27.20 18.38 20.45
C ALA A 329 -26.00 18.45 19.49
N ALA A 330 -24.88 19.04 19.93
CA ALA A 330 -23.65 19.10 19.15
C ALA A 330 -23.08 17.70 18.87
N GLY A 331 -22.92 16.85 19.89
CA GLY A 331 -22.39 15.49 19.73
C GLY A 331 -23.27 14.59 18.87
N LEU A 332 -24.59 14.63 19.06
CA LEU A 332 -25.56 13.89 18.22
C LEU A 332 -25.55 14.40 16.78
N GLY A 333 -25.50 15.72 16.58
CA GLY A 333 -25.44 16.35 15.26
C GLY A 333 -24.16 15.99 14.50
N TRP A 334 -23.01 16.06 15.17
CA TRP A 334 -21.71 15.70 14.58
C TRP A 334 -21.66 14.23 14.18
N SER A 335 -22.10 13.32 15.06
CA SER A 335 -22.18 11.89 14.74
C SER A 335 -23.11 11.58 13.58
N SER A 336 -24.24 12.28 13.50
CA SER A 336 -25.20 12.13 12.39
C SER A 336 -24.58 12.59 11.07
N ALA A 337 -23.89 13.73 11.08
CA ALA A 337 -23.19 14.26 9.91
C ALA A 337 -22.05 13.32 9.45
N ASP A 338 -21.23 12.83 10.38
CA ASP A 338 -20.18 11.85 10.10
C ASP A 338 -20.78 10.58 9.47
N SER A 339 -21.79 10.00 10.12
CA SER A 339 -22.44 8.77 9.63
C SER A 339 -23.01 8.95 8.21
N LEU A 340 -23.66 10.10 7.94
CA LEU A 340 -24.18 10.42 6.62
C LEU A 340 -23.06 10.52 5.57
N ALA A 341 -21.99 11.24 5.87
CA ALA A 341 -20.90 11.51 4.95
C ALA A 341 -20.04 10.27 4.65
N THR A 342 -19.75 9.45 5.68
CA THR A 342 -18.73 8.38 5.57
C THR A 342 -19.32 6.98 5.42
N ARG A 343 -20.56 6.74 5.87
CA ARG A 343 -21.10 5.37 5.98
C ARG A 343 -22.42 5.15 5.26
N VAL A 344 -23.37 6.08 5.35
CA VAL A 344 -24.70 5.93 4.73
C VAL A 344 -24.60 5.92 3.20
N VAL A 345 -23.86 6.84 2.60
CA VAL A 345 -23.71 6.89 1.13
C VAL A 345 -23.04 5.62 0.59
N PRO A 346 -21.87 5.18 1.11
CA PRO A 346 -21.23 3.95 0.63
C PRO A 346 -22.04 2.69 0.92
N PHE A 347 -22.76 2.64 2.04
CA PHE A 347 -23.69 1.54 2.34
C PHE A 347 -24.85 1.49 1.33
N TRP A 348 -25.49 2.63 1.04
CA TRP A 348 -26.62 2.70 0.12
C TRP A 348 -26.26 2.35 -1.32
N THR A 349 -25.07 2.79 -1.78
CA THR A 349 -24.59 2.46 -3.13
C THR A 349 -24.02 1.03 -3.22
N GLY A 350 -23.36 0.55 -2.16
CA GLY A 350 -22.65 -0.72 -2.14
C GLY A 350 -23.49 -1.94 -1.74
N ALA A 351 -24.48 -1.77 -0.86
CA ALA A 351 -25.33 -2.86 -0.37
C ALA A 351 -26.38 -3.33 -1.40
N ARG A 352 -26.38 -2.77 -2.61
CA ARG A 352 -27.22 -3.19 -3.75
C ARG A 352 -26.62 -4.35 -4.55
N GLY A 353 -25.43 -4.83 -4.18
CA GLY A 353 -24.80 -6.01 -4.79
C GLY A 353 -25.52 -7.32 -4.42
N THR A 354 -25.30 -8.37 -5.21
CA THR A 354 -25.95 -9.68 -5.03
C THR A 354 -25.45 -10.47 -3.81
N THR A 355 -24.36 -10.05 -3.15
CA THR A 355 -23.81 -10.69 -1.96
C THR A 355 -23.66 -9.68 -0.81
N PHE A 356 -24.24 -10.01 0.34
CA PHE A 356 -24.14 -9.18 1.55
C PHE A 356 -22.78 -9.38 2.22
N SER A 357 -22.03 -8.29 2.42
CA SER A 357 -20.70 -8.30 3.04
C SER A 357 -20.75 -7.91 4.51
N TRP A 358 -19.96 -8.61 5.35
CA TRP A 358 -19.77 -8.28 6.77
C TRP A 358 -19.25 -6.85 6.99
N LYS A 359 -18.56 -6.28 6.00
CA LYS A 359 -18.11 -4.88 6.00
C LYS A 359 -19.26 -3.92 6.33
N TYR A 360 -20.46 -4.18 5.82
CA TYR A 360 -21.61 -3.31 6.06
C TYR A 360 -22.14 -3.40 7.51
N ILE A 361 -22.07 -4.58 8.14
CA ILE A 361 -22.39 -4.73 9.57
C ILE A 361 -21.35 -4.01 10.41
N GLN A 362 -20.06 -4.15 10.08
CA GLN A 362 -18.99 -3.43 10.74
C GLN A 362 -19.19 -1.92 10.64
N MET A 363 -19.52 -1.40 9.46
CA MET A 363 -19.84 0.02 9.28
C MET A 363 -20.99 0.47 10.17
N CYS A 364 -22.07 -0.30 10.30
CA CYS A 364 -23.19 0.02 11.18
C CYS A 364 -22.79 0.02 12.68
N LEU A 365 -22.00 -0.97 13.10
CA LEU A 365 -21.48 -1.03 14.47
C LEU A 365 -20.54 0.15 14.77
N GLU A 366 -19.71 0.52 13.80
CA GLU A 366 -18.80 1.65 13.90
C GLU A 366 -19.53 2.99 13.94
N SER A 367 -20.64 3.16 13.22
CA SER A 367 -21.52 4.33 13.38
C SER A 367 -22.07 4.46 14.80
N ASN A 368 -22.52 3.35 15.39
CA ASN A 368 -23.02 3.34 16.77
C ASN A 368 -21.90 3.67 17.78
N TYR A 369 -20.69 3.17 17.54
CA TYR A 369 -19.52 3.56 18.32
C TYR A 369 -19.23 5.06 18.18
N ASN A 370 -19.22 5.59 16.95
CA ASN A 370 -18.97 7.00 16.68
C ASN A 370 -20.00 7.91 17.33
N LEU A 371 -21.26 7.48 17.43
CA LEU A 371 -22.29 8.19 18.20
C LEU A 371 -21.90 8.37 19.66
N VAL A 372 -21.54 7.29 20.34
CA VAL A 372 -21.12 7.33 21.74
C VAL A 372 -19.84 8.18 21.88
N TYR A 373 -18.90 8.01 20.95
CA TYR A 373 -17.64 8.75 20.90
C TYR A 373 -17.86 10.26 20.80
N TYR A 374 -18.62 10.75 19.80
CA TYR A 374 -18.84 12.19 19.62
C TYR A 374 -19.66 12.82 20.74
N VAL A 375 -20.63 12.09 21.31
CA VAL A 375 -21.37 12.56 22.50
C VAL A 375 -20.45 12.69 23.71
N ALA A 376 -19.57 11.71 23.94
CA ALA A 376 -18.59 11.79 25.02
C ALA A 376 -17.57 12.92 24.79
N LEU A 377 -17.06 13.06 23.56
CA LEU A 377 -16.12 14.11 23.18
C LEU A 377 -16.71 15.50 23.40
N ALA A 378 -17.96 15.72 22.97
CA ALA A 378 -18.70 16.96 23.22
C ALA A 378 -18.92 17.20 24.72
N THR A 379 -19.20 16.15 25.50
CA THR A 379 -19.36 16.25 26.96
C THR A 379 -18.05 16.67 27.63
N PHE A 380 -16.91 16.08 27.24
CA PHE A 380 -15.60 16.45 27.78
C PHE A 380 -15.17 17.86 27.41
N LEU A 381 -15.43 18.29 26.16
CA LEU A 381 -15.18 19.66 25.73
C LEU A 381 -16.01 20.67 26.52
N TRP A 382 -17.30 20.37 26.73
CA TRP A 382 -18.19 21.21 27.53
C TRP A 382 -17.77 21.25 29.00
N LEU A 383 -17.34 20.13 29.59
CA LEU A 383 -16.83 20.09 30.96
C LEU A 383 -15.54 20.92 31.09
N TRP A 384 -14.65 20.83 30.09
CA TRP A 384 -13.39 21.58 30.08
C TRP A 384 -13.59 23.10 30.07
N THR A 385 -14.68 23.60 29.46
CA THR A 385 -15.00 25.03 29.40
C THR A 385 -15.66 25.55 30.68
N ARG A 386 -16.07 24.68 31.61
CA ARG A 386 -16.71 25.11 32.87
C ARG A 386 -15.70 25.69 33.86
N ARG A 387 -16.04 26.87 34.38
CA ARG A 387 -15.21 27.60 35.37
C ARG A 387 -15.08 26.85 36.69
N GLU A 388 -16.14 26.14 37.10
CA GLU A 388 -16.26 25.42 38.38
C GLU A 388 -15.41 24.13 38.49
N ILE A 389 -14.77 23.68 37.40
CA ILE A 389 -13.97 22.45 37.41
C ILE A 389 -12.57 22.71 37.99
N PRO A 390 -12.09 21.88 38.95
CA PRO A 390 -10.75 22.00 39.52
C PRO A 390 -9.63 21.91 38.48
N SER A 391 -8.51 22.60 38.73
CA SER A 391 -7.36 22.65 37.80
C SER A 391 -6.80 21.26 37.45
N PHE A 392 -6.72 20.33 38.40
CA PHE A 392 -6.24 18.96 38.13
C PHE A 392 -7.17 18.21 37.16
N MET A 393 -8.50 18.38 37.27
CA MET A 393 -9.46 17.76 36.35
C MET A 393 -9.40 18.39 34.96
N LYS A 394 -9.10 19.69 34.86
CA LYS A 394 -8.85 20.35 33.56
C LYS A 394 -7.61 19.79 32.88
N ILE A 395 -6.56 19.45 33.62
CA ILE A 395 -5.37 18.77 33.08
C ILE A 395 -5.75 17.37 32.56
N ALA A 396 -6.47 16.58 33.36
CA ALA A 396 -6.95 15.25 32.94
C ALA A 396 -7.84 15.31 31.68
N LEU A 397 -8.75 16.28 31.61
CA LEU A 397 -9.60 16.50 30.43
C LEU A 397 -8.79 16.88 29.20
N ARG A 398 -7.77 17.75 29.34
CA ARG A 398 -6.85 18.07 28.24
C ARG A 398 -6.14 16.81 27.74
N SER A 399 -5.59 15.99 28.64
CA SER A 399 -4.93 14.73 28.25
C SER A 399 -5.88 13.77 27.52
N ILE A 400 -7.14 13.64 27.98
CA ILE A 400 -8.16 12.81 27.31
C ILE A 400 -8.48 13.34 25.91
N LEU A 401 -8.64 14.66 25.76
CA LEU A 401 -8.91 15.29 24.46
C LEU A 401 -7.71 15.16 23.51
N THR A 402 -6.48 15.35 24.00
CA THR A 402 -5.26 15.10 23.22
C THR A 402 -5.16 13.64 22.81
N PHE A 403 -5.43 12.70 23.73
CA PHE A 403 -5.46 11.28 23.39
C PHE A 403 -6.53 10.95 22.34
N ALA A 404 -7.72 11.55 22.43
CA ALA A 404 -8.79 11.31 21.45
C ALA A 404 -8.37 11.68 20.02
N VAL A 405 -7.59 12.75 19.86
CA VAL A 405 -7.04 13.21 18.58
C VAL A 405 -5.88 12.35 18.10
N PHE A 406 -4.96 11.98 18.99
CA PHE A 406 -3.72 11.26 18.62
C PHE A 406 -3.77 9.76 18.89
N LYS A 407 -4.95 9.18 19.17
CA LYS A 407 -5.11 7.75 19.50
C LYS A 407 -4.56 6.81 18.42
N ALA A 408 -4.70 7.19 17.15
CA ALA A 408 -4.18 6.41 16.02
C ALA A 408 -2.64 6.38 16.05
N PHE A 409 -2.02 7.55 16.15
CA PHE A 409 -0.57 7.70 16.25
C PHE A 409 0.03 7.02 17.50
N LEU A 410 -0.59 7.20 18.67
CA LEU A 410 -0.11 6.59 19.91
C LEU A 410 -0.20 5.06 19.88
N LYS A 411 -1.24 4.50 19.25
CA LYS A 411 -1.39 3.04 19.10
C LYS A 411 -0.26 2.46 18.24
N GLU A 412 0.11 3.13 17.15
CA GLU A 412 1.23 2.72 16.29
C GLU A 412 2.58 2.91 16.99
N TYR A 413 2.80 4.05 17.64
CA TYR A 413 4.04 4.31 18.39
C TYR A 413 4.26 3.25 19.48
N ILE A 414 3.22 2.89 20.24
CA ILE A 414 3.29 1.84 21.26
C ILE A 414 3.55 0.46 20.63
N TYR A 415 2.94 0.16 19.48
CA TYR A 415 3.17 -1.11 18.79
C TYR A 415 4.63 -1.26 18.32
N ILE A 416 5.20 -0.20 17.76
CA ILE A 416 6.60 -0.16 17.31
C ILE A 416 7.57 -0.33 18.48
N TYR A 417 7.28 0.27 19.64
CA TYR A 417 8.23 0.30 20.77
C TYR A 417 8.12 -0.87 21.76
N TYR A 418 7.00 -1.60 21.79
CA TYR A 418 6.74 -2.62 22.81
C TYR A 418 6.45 -4.03 22.28
N ILE A 419 6.23 -4.20 20.97
CA ILE A 419 5.85 -5.49 20.37
C ILE A 419 6.87 -5.98 19.33
N VAL A 420 7.73 -5.10 18.80
CA VAL A 420 9.01 -5.47 18.18
C VAL A 420 10.07 -5.49 19.28
#